data_AF-X0Y898-F1
#
_entry.id   AF-X0Y898-F1
#
_cell.length_a   1.000
_cell.length_b   1.000
_cell.length_c   1.000
_cell.angle_alpha   90.00
_cell.angle_beta   90.00
_cell.angle_gamma   90.00
#
_symmetry.space_group_name_H-M   'P 1'
#
loop_
_entity.id
_entity.type
_entity.pdbx_description
1 polymer ?
#
loop_
_entity_poly.entity_id
_entity_poly.type
_entity_poly.pdbx_seq_one_letter_code
_entity_poly.pdbx_strand_id
1 'polypeptide(L)'
;DLAVLRVQGVDVMVTARRRAFTTPTDFAQAGIDPLSHRIVVVKQGYLFSALRKIAPRILMALSPGLTDEVLERLPYQNLALPLYPPQADLEWSA
;
A
#
# COMPACT_ATOMS: atom_id res chain seq x y z
N ASP A 1 -20.55 -2.61 3.14
CA ASP A 1 -20.67 -3.39 1.89
C ASP A 1 -19.30 -3.74 1.36
N LEU A 2 -19.11 -5.01 1.04
CA LEU A 2 -17.91 -5.62 0.51
C LEU A 2 -18.33 -6.55 -0.63
N ALA A 3 -17.67 -6.44 -1.77
CA ALA A 3 -17.88 -7.32 -2.92
C ALA A 3 -16.53 -7.88 -3.41
N VAL A 4 -16.56 -9.07 -3.99
CA VAL A 4 -15.40 -9.67 -4.66
C VAL A 4 -15.69 -9.73 -6.14
N LEU A 5 -14.86 -9.04 -6.93
CA LEU A 5 -14.88 -9.10 -8.39
C LEU A 5 -13.81 -10.08 -8.85
N ARG A 6 -14.16 -10.99 -9.76
CA ARG A 6 -13.20 -11.93 -10.35
C ARG A 6 -12.95 -11.55 -11.79
N VAL A 7 -11.72 -11.15 -12.11
CA VAL A 7 -11.36 -10.61 -13.42
C VAL A 7 -10.03 -11.19 -13.85
N GLN A 8 -9.99 -11.90 -14.98
CA GLN A 8 -8.77 -12.45 -15.57
C GLN A 8 -7.86 -13.22 -14.58
N GLY A 9 -8.47 -14.00 -13.68
CA GLY A 9 -7.75 -14.79 -12.67
C GLY A 9 -7.28 -14.00 -11.44
N VAL A 10 -7.73 -12.75 -11.27
CA VAL A 10 -7.48 -11.92 -10.10
C VAL A 10 -8.78 -11.69 -9.33
N ASP A 11 -8.73 -11.93 -8.02
CA ASP A 11 -9.81 -11.59 -7.09
C ASP A 11 -9.57 -10.18 -6.53
N VAL A 12 -10.52 -9.28 -6.76
CA VAL A 12 -10.47 -7.87 -6.34
C VAL A 12 -11.54 -7.61 -5.29
N MET A 13 -11.10 -7.31 -4.07
CA MET A 13 -11.99 -6.96 -2.96
C MET A 13 -12.32 -5.47 -3.01
N VAL A 14 -13.60 -5.13 -3.22
CA VAL A 14 -14.09 -3.75 -3.33
C VAL A 14 -14.95 -3.42 -2.13
N THR A 15 -14.70 -2.27 -1.51
CA THR A 15 -15.45 -1.80 -0.32
C THR A 15 -16.12 -0.46 -0.61
N ALA A 16 -17.34 -0.27 -0.13
CA ALA A 16 -18.08 0.99 -0.34
C ALA A 16 -17.52 2.18 0.46
N ARG A 17 -16.77 1.90 1.53
CA ARG A 17 -16.13 2.91 2.38
C ARG A 17 -14.67 2.55 2.57
N ARG A 18 -13.82 3.56 2.82
CA ARG A 18 -12.41 3.36 3.17
C ARG A 18 -12.29 2.29 4.27
N ARG A 19 -11.58 1.21 3.96
CA ARG A 19 -11.28 0.13 4.88
C ARG A 19 -9.83 -0.31 4.71
N ALA A 20 -9.15 -0.56 5.82
CA ALA A 20 -7.85 -1.23 5.81
C ALA A 20 -8.04 -2.74 6.02
N PHE A 21 -7.24 -3.55 5.33
CA PHE A 21 -7.18 -5.00 5.52
C PHE A 21 -5.93 -5.32 6.35
N THR A 22 -6.06 -5.43 7.66
CA THR A 22 -4.93 -5.45 8.60
C THR A 22 -4.74 -6.80 9.29
N THR A 23 -5.71 -7.70 9.15
CA THR A 23 -5.72 -9.02 9.78
C THR A 23 -6.18 -10.11 8.80
N PRO A 24 -5.84 -11.39 9.00
CA PRO A 24 -6.34 -12.49 8.18
C PRO A 24 -7.88 -12.56 8.14
N THR A 25 -8.54 -12.20 9.24
CA THR A 25 -10.01 -12.17 9.36
C THR A 25 -10.66 -11.17 8.40
N ASP A 26 -9.96 -10.11 7.99
CA ASP A 26 -10.51 -9.15 7.02
C ASP A 26 -10.73 -9.79 5.64
N PHE A 27 -9.92 -10.78 5.27
CA PHE A 27 -10.08 -11.56 4.03
C PHE A 27 -11.17 -12.62 4.17
N ALA A 28 -11.28 -13.24 5.35
CA ALA A 28 -12.30 -14.23 5.64
C ALA A 28 -13.73 -13.69 5.47
N GLN A 29 -13.96 -12.39 5.72
CA GLN A 29 -15.25 -11.73 5.46
C GLN A 29 -15.64 -11.69 3.98
N ALA A 30 -14.69 -11.87 3.06
CA ALA A 30 -14.91 -12.06 1.63
C ALA A 30 -14.91 -13.54 1.21
N GLY A 31 -14.79 -14.48 2.16
CA GLY A 31 -14.59 -15.90 1.86
C GLY A 31 -13.23 -16.20 1.22
N ILE A 32 -12.24 -15.33 1.41
CA ILE A 32 -10.90 -15.47 0.84
C ILE A 32 -9.94 -15.95 1.92
N ASP A 33 -9.23 -17.03 1.63
CA ASP A 33 -8.00 -17.40 2.34
C ASP A 33 -6.81 -16.71 1.65
N PRO A 34 -6.10 -15.78 2.32
CA PRO A 34 -4.94 -15.12 1.70
C PRO A 34 -3.79 -16.08 1.41
N LEU A 35 -3.69 -17.22 2.09
CA LEU A 35 -2.62 -18.20 1.88
C LEU A 35 -2.87 -19.14 0.70
N SER A 36 -4.10 -19.21 0.18
CA SER A 36 -4.40 -19.96 -1.03
C SER A 36 -4.02 -19.21 -2.32
N HIS A 37 -3.63 -17.94 -2.20
CA HIS A 37 -3.23 -17.08 -3.31
C HIS A 37 -1.71 -17.02 -3.44
N ARG A 38 -1.21 -17.03 -4.69
CA ARG A 38 0.23 -16.92 -4.95
C ARG A 38 0.80 -15.57 -4.53
N ILE A 39 0.01 -14.51 -4.66
CA ILE A 39 0.35 -13.14 -4.31
C ILE A 39 -0.89 -12.49 -3.70
N VAL A 40 -0.71 -11.80 -2.58
CA VAL A 40 -1.74 -10.95 -1.97
C VAL A 40 -1.20 -9.53 -1.95
N VAL A 41 -1.99 -8.58 -2.45
CA VAL A 41 -1.65 -7.15 -2.44
C VAL A 41 -2.56 -6.44 -1.47
N VAL A 42 -1.97 -5.72 -0.50
CA VAL A 42 -2.69 -4.82 0.39
C VAL A 42 -2.16 -3.40 0.20
N LYS A 43 -3.06 -2.41 0.13
CA LYS A 43 -2.65 -1.01 0.05
C LYS A 43 -2.29 -0.51 1.45
N GLN A 44 -1.03 -0.66 1.82
CA GLN A 44 -0.46 -0.26 3.11
C GLN A 44 0.96 0.28 2.89
N GLY A 45 1.36 1.28 3.68
CA GLY A 45 2.76 1.72 3.71
C GLY A 45 3.66 0.62 4.30
N TYR A 46 3.30 0.11 5.48
CA TYR A 46 3.93 -1.05 6.09
C TYR A 46 2.92 -2.17 6.35
N LEU A 47 3.36 -3.41 6.20
CA LEU A 47 2.51 -4.57 6.47
C LEU A 47 2.21 -4.69 7.97
N PHE A 48 0.92 -4.77 8.32
CA PHE A 48 0.49 -4.92 9.71
C PHE A 48 1.00 -6.22 10.35
N SER A 49 1.25 -6.18 11.67
CA SER A 49 1.84 -7.29 12.42
C SER A 49 1.09 -8.62 12.27
N ALA A 50 -0.25 -8.60 12.26
CA ALA A 50 -1.05 -9.81 12.10
C ALA A 50 -0.85 -10.48 10.72
N LEU A 51 -0.72 -9.69 9.65
CA LEU A 51 -0.42 -10.21 8.31
C LEU A 51 1.05 -10.64 8.19
N ARG A 52 1.96 -9.88 8.80
CA ARG A 52 3.40 -10.22 8.83
C ARG A 52 3.66 -11.59 9.45
N LYS A 53 2.86 -12.01 10.45
CA LYS A 53 3.00 -13.33 11.09
C LYS A 53 2.67 -14.51 10.17
N ILE A 54 1.82 -14.30 9.16
CA ILE A 54 1.39 -15.37 8.23
C ILE A 54 2.09 -15.27 6.87
N ALA A 55 2.64 -14.11 6.51
CA ALA A 55 3.26 -13.87 5.22
C ALA A 55 4.63 -14.58 5.11
N PRO A 56 4.82 -15.56 4.21
CA PRO A 56 6.12 -16.23 4.04
C PRO A 56 7.21 -15.31 3.47
N ARG A 57 6.78 -14.28 2.72
CA ARG A 57 7.63 -13.25 2.13
C ARG A 57 6.85 -11.94 2.04
N ILE A 58 7.54 -10.83 2.22
CA ILE A 58 6.95 -9.48 2.18
C ILE A 58 7.78 -8.65 1.21
N LEU A 59 7.09 -8.02 0.25
CA LEU A 59 7.68 -7.12 -0.72
C LEU A 59 6.93 -5.80 -0.67
N MET A 60 7.66 -4.68 -0.66
CA MET A 60 7.08 -3.35 -0.79
C MET A 60 7.05 -2.97 -2.27
N ALA A 61 5.87 -2.66 -2.79
CA ALA A 61 5.72 -2.15 -4.16
C ALA A 61 5.51 -0.63 -4.10
N LEU A 62 6.52 0.13 -4.56
CA LEU A 62 6.43 1.57 -4.69
C LEU A 62 5.51 1.89 -5.88
N SER A 63 4.25 2.21 -5.57
CA SER A 63 3.23 2.52 -6.57
C SER A 63 2.96 4.03 -6.59
N PRO A 64 2.83 4.64 -7.78
CA PRO A 64 2.43 6.04 -7.89
C PRO A 64 1.12 6.32 -7.15
N GLY A 65 0.98 7.54 -6.64
CA GLY A 65 -0.25 8.02 -6.03
C GLY A 65 -0.01 9.11 -4.99
N LEU A 66 -1.05 9.41 -4.22
CA LEU A 66 -1.02 10.46 -3.19
C LEU A 66 -0.10 10.16 -2.00
N THR A 67 0.32 8.90 -1.85
CA THR A 67 1.25 8.44 -0.81
C THR A 67 2.46 7.76 -1.48
N ASP A 68 2.98 8.36 -2.56
CA ASP A 68 4.19 7.85 -3.21
C ASP A 68 5.40 8.12 -2.29
N GLU A 69 6.21 7.10 -2.08
CA GLU A 69 7.44 7.19 -1.27
C GLU A 69 8.62 7.70 -2.12
N VAL A 70 8.47 7.74 -3.45
CA VAL A 70 9.41 8.45 -4.33
C VAL A 70 8.98 9.92 -4.38
N LEU A 71 9.42 10.67 -3.38
CA LEU A 71 9.00 12.06 -3.14
C LEU A 71 9.20 12.95 -4.38
N GLU A 72 10.25 12.73 -5.16
CA GLU A 72 10.57 13.48 -6.37
C GLU A 72 9.49 13.36 -7.47
N ARG A 73 8.62 12.35 -7.41
CA ARG A 73 7.50 12.20 -8.35
C ARG A 73 6.29 13.06 -8.00
N LEU A 74 6.22 13.58 -6.77
CA LEU A 74 5.06 14.32 -6.30
C LEU A 74 5.02 15.72 -6.94
N PRO A 75 3.87 16.19 -7.46
CA PRO A 75 3.75 17.48 -8.14
C PRO A 75 3.58 18.62 -7.14
N TYR A 76 4.64 18.92 -6.40
CA TYR A 76 4.63 19.97 -5.38
C TYR A 76 4.33 21.36 -5.98
N GLN A 77 3.46 22.14 -5.31
CA GLN A 77 3.12 23.51 -5.75
C GLN A 77 3.41 24.59 -4.68
N ASN A 78 3.58 24.22 -3.41
CA ASN A 78 3.71 25.17 -2.29
C ASN A 78 4.74 24.68 -1.24
N LEU A 79 5.91 24.24 -1.67
CA LEU A 79 6.97 23.82 -0.75
C LEU A 79 7.70 25.01 -0.17
N ALA A 80 7.93 24.98 1.15
CA ALA A 80 8.91 25.85 1.78
C ALA A 80 10.32 25.35 1.38
N LEU A 81 11.09 26.24 0.78
CA LEU A 81 12.45 25.97 0.34
C LEU A 81 13.45 26.72 1.24
N PRO A 82 14.66 26.17 1.47
CA PRO A 82 15.19 24.99 0.81
C PRO A 82 14.71 23.64 1.38
N LEU A 83 14.57 22.62 0.52
CA LEU A 83 14.12 21.26 0.92
C LEU A 83 14.70 20.14 0.05
N TYR A 84 15.34 19.16 0.68
CA TYR A 84 15.70 17.86 0.09
C TYR A 84 14.55 16.84 0.32
N PRO A 85 14.24 15.92 -0.63
CA PRO A 85 14.87 15.67 -1.93
C PRO A 85 14.43 16.52 -3.14
N PRO A 86 13.37 17.37 -3.12
CA PRO A 86 13.03 18.18 -4.29
C PRO A 86 14.19 19.06 -4.81
N GLN A 87 15.12 19.46 -3.93
CA GLN A 87 16.40 20.08 -4.28
C GLN A 87 17.54 19.14 -3.90
N ALA A 88 18.10 18.44 -4.90
CA ALA A 88 19.11 17.41 -4.70
C ALA A 88 20.49 17.96 -4.29
N ASP A 89 20.77 19.22 -4.62
CA ASP A 89 22.03 19.93 -4.36
C ASP A 89 22.00 20.75 -3.06
N LEU A 90 21.01 20.52 -2.19
CA LEU A 90 20.91 21.21 -0.90
C LEU A 90 22.05 20.81 0.05
N GLU A 91 22.89 21.77 0.41
CA GLU A 91 23.85 21.64 1.51
C GLU A 91 23.17 21.95 2.85
N TRP A 92 23.26 21.03 3.81
CA TRP A 92 22.75 21.22 5.17
C TRP A 92 23.87 21.65 6.12
N SER A 93 23.59 22.63 6.98
CA SER A 93 24.47 23.06 8.08
C SER A 93 23.71 23.03 9.42
N ALA A 94 24.39 22.58 10.48
CA ALA A 94 23.86 22.48 11.85
C ALA A 94 23.83 23.82 12.59
#